data_AF-A0A3B9UZD0-F1
#
_entry.id   AF-A0A3B9UZD0-F1
#
_cell.length_a   1.000
_cell.length_b   1.000
_cell.length_c   1.000
_cell.angle_alpha   90.00
_cell.angle_beta   90.00
_cell.angle_gamma   90.00
#
_symmetry.space_group_name_H-M   'P 1'
#
loop_
_entity.id
_entity.type
_entity.pdbx_description
1 polymer ?
#
loop_
_entity_poly.entity_id
_entity_poly.type
_entity_poly.pdbx_seq_one_letter_code
_entity_poly.pdbx_strand_id
1 'polypeptide(L)'
;PSFDHLPQSDQRVWFYFAVFPNLVFVLYPEMVEFYMTVPVSAGKSLMIGQCFGLQDDRRETRAARYLNQRINEQTVREDENLVLWLQESFATSVYPRDNLSTLEFGVAYFHRQLKVKLPVLGLEMTPQTDHLAVLNQKMLNGV
;
A
#
# COMPACT_ATOMS: atom_id res chain seq x y z
N PRO A 1 19.87 15.76 -10.53
CA PRO A 1 19.72 16.91 -11.45
C PRO A 1 18.92 18.03 -10.76
N SER A 2 18.94 19.25 -11.29
CA SER A 2 18.01 20.32 -10.86
C SER A 2 16.82 20.41 -11.82
N PHE A 3 15.65 20.77 -11.29
CA PHE A 3 14.39 20.84 -12.04
C PHE A 3 13.72 22.21 -11.85
N ASP A 4 13.63 23.01 -12.91
CA ASP A 4 13.20 24.42 -12.81
C ASP A 4 11.74 24.61 -12.36
N HIS A 5 10.91 23.58 -12.54
CA HIS A 5 9.51 23.59 -12.15
C HIS A 5 9.29 23.26 -10.65
N LEU A 6 10.35 22.95 -9.91
CA LEU A 6 10.29 22.63 -8.48
C LEU A 6 10.96 23.73 -7.64
N PRO A 7 10.37 24.10 -6.48
CA PRO A 7 11.03 24.99 -5.54
C PRO A 7 12.30 24.33 -4.98
N GLN A 8 13.21 25.14 -4.44
CA GLN A 8 14.50 24.66 -3.94
C GLN A 8 14.36 23.58 -2.85
N SER A 9 13.33 23.67 -2.01
CA SER A 9 13.04 22.69 -0.95
C SER A 9 12.75 21.30 -1.48
N ASP A 10 12.18 21.19 -2.70
CA ASP A 10 11.59 19.95 -3.21
C ASP A 10 12.51 19.27 -4.22
N GLN A 11 13.66 19.88 -4.54
CA GLN A 11 14.64 19.37 -5.50
C GLN A 11 15.18 17.97 -5.15
N ARG A 12 15.06 17.54 -3.89
CA ARG A 12 15.64 16.29 -3.36
C ARG A 12 14.66 15.50 -2.48
N VAL A 13 13.37 15.84 -2.52
CA VAL A 13 12.36 15.20 -1.66
C VAL A 13 11.71 14.05 -2.40
N TRP A 14 11.61 12.90 -1.74
CA TRP A 14 10.74 11.80 -2.15
C TRP A 14 9.50 11.86 -1.26
N PHE A 15 8.34 12.03 -1.89
CA PHE A 15 7.09 12.22 -1.17
C PHE A 15 6.11 11.11 -1.54
N TYR A 16 5.52 10.46 -0.53
CA TYR A 16 4.60 9.34 -0.70
C TYR A 16 3.28 9.66 -0.02
N PHE A 17 2.18 9.33 -0.68
CA PHE A 17 0.85 9.37 -0.08
C PHE A 17 -0.05 8.28 -0.63
N ALA A 18 -0.93 7.78 0.24
CA ALA A 18 -1.87 6.71 -0.09
C ALA A 18 -3.30 7.26 -0.17
N VAL A 19 -4.06 6.74 -1.13
CA VAL A 19 -5.50 6.91 -1.28
C VAL A 19 -6.14 5.58 -0.94
N PHE A 20 -6.87 5.56 0.17
CA PHE A 20 -7.62 4.39 0.62
C PHE A 20 -8.61 3.93 -0.47
N PRO A 21 -8.75 2.62 -0.74
CA PRO A 21 -8.16 1.50 0.01
C PRO A 21 -6.86 0.96 -0.54
N ASN A 22 -6.43 1.33 -1.75
CA ASN A 22 -5.45 0.51 -2.44
C ASN A 22 -4.60 1.22 -3.49
N LEU A 23 -4.55 2.55 -3.50
CA LEU A 23 -3.77 3.33 -4.46
C LEU A 23 -2.71 4.13 -3.71
N VAL A 24 -1.49 4.15 -4.22
CA VAL A 24 -0.39 4.96 -3.68
C VAL A 24 0.24 5.75 -4.82
N PHE A 25 0.61 6.99 -4.51
CA PHE A 25 1.43 7.83 -5.36
C PHE A 25 2.77 8.09 -4.68
N VAL A 26 3.83 8.03 -5.47
CA VAL A 26 5.18 8.42 -5.07
C VAL A 26 5.67 9.49 -6.02
N LEU A 27 5.98 10.66 -5.45
CA LEU A 27 6.48 11.81 -6.17
C LEU A 27 7.98 11.89 -5.97
N TYR A 28 8.70 11.87 -7.08
CA TYR A 28 10.13 12.14 -7.16
C TYR A 28 10.35 13.43 -7.94
N PRO A 29 11.50 14.10 -7.76
CA PRO A 29 11.80 15.30 -8.53
C PRO A 29 11.82 15.05 -10.05
N GLU A 30 12.24 13.85 -10.47
CA GLU A 30 12.42 13.47 -11.88
C GLU A 30 11.21 12.75 -12.51
N MET A 31 10.29 12.21 -11.71
CA MET A 31 9.17 11.38 -12.16
C MET A 31 8.12 11.20 -11.05
N VAL A 32 6.94 10.73 -11.43
CA VAL A 32 5.91 10.24 -10.52
C VAL A 32 5.68 8.76 -10.77
N GLU A 33 5.45 8.01 -9.72
CA GLU A 33 4.98 6.63 -9.78
C GLU A 33 3.61 6.54 -9.12
N PHE A 34 2.76 5.67 -9.66
CA PHE A 34 1.62 5.16 -8.91
C PHE A 34 1.68 3.64 -8.90
N TYR A 35 1.18 3.05 -7.82
CA TYR A 35 0.86 1.63 -7.79
C TYR A 35 -0.46 1.39 -7.06
N MET A 36 -1.11 0.30 -7.42
CA MET A 36 -2.34 -0.18 -6.82
C MET A 36 -2.23 -1.64 -6.45
N THR A 37 -2.80 -2.00 -5.30
CA THR A 37 -2.92 -3.40 -4.86
C THR A 37 -4.36 -3.87 -5.08
N VAL A 38 -4.56 -4.76 -6.05
CA VAL A 38 -5.87 -5.28 -6.40
C VAL A 38 -6.04 -6.67 -5.78
N PRO A 39 -7.05 -6.90 -4.93
CA PRO A 39 -7.32 -8.22 -4.38
C PRO A 39 -7.80 -9.16 -5.50
N VAL A 40 -7.19 -10.34 -5.61
CA VAL A 40 -7.54 -11.36 -6.62
C VAL A 40 -8.31 -12.51 -5.99
N SER A 41 -7.83 -12.99 -4.84
CA SER A 41 -8.48 -14.02 -4.03
C SER A 41 -7.99 -13.93 -2.58
N ALA A 42 -8.52 -14.78 -1.69
CA ALA A 42 -7.94 -14.92 -0.35
C ALA A 42 -6.45 -15.26 -0.46
N GLY A 43 -5.61 -14.51 0.28
CA GLY A 43 -4.15 -14.67 0.28
C GLY A 43 -3.43 -14.29 -1.02
N LYS A 44 -4.12 -13.64 -1.98
CA LYS A 44 -3.51 -13.26 -3.26
C LYS A 44 -3.96 -11.87 -3.73
N SER A 45 -2.98 -11.04 -4.03
CA SER A 45 -3.17 -9.71 -4.61
C SER A 45 -2.31 -9.53 -5.85
N LEU A 46 -2.73 -8.66 -6.75
CA LEU A 46 -1.97 -8.19 -7.90
C LEU A 46 -1.55 -6.74 -7.64
N MET A 47 -0.25 -6.46 -7.75
CA MET A 47 0.23 -5.07 -7.78
C MET A 47 0.35 -4.61 -9.22
N ILE A 48 -0.30 -3.50 -9.56
CA ILE A 48 -0.18 -2.83 -10.86
C ILE A 48 0.36 -1.43 -10.63
N GLY A 49 1.15 -0.90 -11.55
CA GLY A 49 1.69 0.44 -11.40
C GLY A 49 2.40 0.93 -12.65
N GLN A 50 2.68 2.22 -12.69
CA GLN A 50 3.47 2.81 -13.75
C GLN A 50 4.16 4.10 -13.31
N CYS A 51 5.31 4.37 -13.92
CA CYS A 51 6.05 5.61 -13.79
C CYS A 51 5.73 6.56 -14.94
N PHE A 52 5.57 7.85 -14.65
CA PHE A 52 5.46 8.92 -15.63
C PHE A 52 6.46 10.02 -15.31
N GLY A 53 6.97 10.69 -16.34
CA GLY A 53 7.84 11.84 -16.16
C GLY A 53 7.67 12.82 -17.30
N LEU A 54 7.97 14.09 -17.03
CA LEU A 54 8.04 15.11 -18.08
C LEU A 54 9.15 14.74 -19.08
N GLN A 55 8.99 15.15 -20.33
CA GLN A 55 10.02 14.95 -21.34
C GLN A 55 11.28 15.73 -20.95
N ASP A 56 12.42 15.03 -20.90
CA ASP A 56 13.71 15.59 -20.50
C ASP A 56 14.84 14.70 -21.04
N ASP A 57 15.56 15.21 -22.03
CA ASP A 57 16.61 14.46 -22.75
C ASP A 57 17.99 14.53 -22.06
N ARG A 58 18.09 15.27 -20.94
CA ARG A 58 19.34 15.39 -20.18
C ARG A 58 19.81 14.03 -19.67
N ARG A 59 21.12 13.77 -19.77
CA ARG A 59 21.72 12.50 -19.34
C ARG A 59 21.51 12.25 -17.85
N GLU A 60 21.58 13.32 -17.05
CA GLU A 60 21.43 13.28 -15.59
C GLU A 60 20.01 12.89 -15.17
N THR A 61 18.98 13.33 -15.93
CA THR A 61 17.58 12.95 -15.67
C THR A 61 17.34 11.49 -16.00
N ARG A 62 17.86 11.00 -17.13
CA ARG A 62 17.80 9.58 -17.48
C ARG A 62 18.51 8.71 -16.44
N ALA A 63 19.69 9.14 -15.97
CA ALA A 63 20.42 8.44 -14.93
C ALA A 63 19.67 8.43 -13.59
N ALA A 64 19.06 9.56 -13.19
CA ALA A 64 18.28 9.65 -11.96
C ALA A 64 17.08 8.69 -11.98
N ARG A 65 16.28 8.70 -13.06
CA ARG A 65 15.14 7.78 -13.24
C ARG A 65 15.55 6.32 -13.19
N TYR A 66 16.65 5.98 -13.89
CA TYR A 66 17.17 4.61 -13.88
C TYR A 66 17.60 4.15 -12.48
N LEU A 67 18.35 4.97 -11.76
CA LEU A 67 18.81 4.63 -10.41
C LEU A 67 17.65 4.55 -9.42
N ASN A 68 16.67 5.45 -9.55
CA ASN A 68 15.43 5.42 -8.78
C ASN A 68 14.69 4.09 -8.96
N GLN A 69 14.40 3.71 -10.21
CA GLN A 69 13.72 2.45 -10.52
C GLN A 69 14.47 1.23 -9.98
N ARG A 70 15.81 1.21 -10.05
CA ARG A 70 16.59 0.11 -9.48
C ARG A 70 16.48 -0.01 -7.96
N ILE A 71 16.36 1.12 -7.24
CA ILE A 71 16.11 1.11 -5.80
C ILE A 71 14.70 0.56 -5.56
N ASN A 72 13.68 1.06 -6.28
CA ASN A 72 12.31 0.59 -6.13
C ASN A 72 12.16 -0.91 -6.41
N GLU A 73 12.82 -1.44 -7.44
CA GLU A 73 12.83 -2.88 -7.73
C GLU A 73 13.45 -3.74 -6.62
N GLN A 74 14.38 -3.18 -5.85
CA GLN A 74 14.95 -3.88 -4.69
C GLN A 74 13.99 -3.83 -3.51
N THR A 75 13.47 -2.65 -3.18
CA THR A 75 12.54 -2.48 -2.05
C THR A 75 11.23 -3.23 -2.28
N VAL A 76 10.71 -3.27 -3.51
CA VAL A 76 9.51 -4.06 -3.84
C VAL A 76 9.70 -5.54 -3.54
N ARG A 77 10.89 -6.10 -3.84
CA ARG A 77 11.19 -7.51 -3.53
C ARG A 77 11.30 -7.75 -2.02
N GLU A 78 11.84 -6.80 -1.28
CA GLU A 78 11.89 -6.85 0.19
C GLU A 78 10.48 -6.83 0.79
N ASP A 79 9.63 -5.91 0.31
CA ASP A 79 8.23 -5.79 0.73
C ASP A 79 7.41 -7.03 0.36
N GLU A 80 7.60 -7.60 -0.84
CA GLU A 80 6.95 -8.83 -1.26
C GLU A 80 7.27 -9.99 -0.30
N ASN A 81 8.54 -10.18 0.04
CA ASN A 81 8.95 -11.21 0.98
C ASN A 81 8.33 -10.99 2.37
N LEU A 82 8.32 -9.74 2.86
CA LEU A 82 7.70 -9.39 4.14
C LEU A 82 6.21 -9.73 4.17
N VAL A 83 5.48 -9.39 3.10
CA VAL A 83 4.04 -9.69 2.96
C VAL A 83 3.80 -11.20 2.92
N LEU A 84 4.61 -11.96 2.19
CA LEU A 84 4.51 -13.42 2.12
C LEU A 84 4.73 -14.06 3.50
N TRP A 85 5.76 -13.65 4.23
CA TRP A 85 6.02 -14.17 5.57
C TRP A 85 4.92 -13.81 6.57
N LEU A 86 4.35 -12.61 6.47
CA LEU A 86 3.18 -12.23 7.27
C LEU A 86 1.95 -13.09 6.92
N GLN A 87 1.71 -13.36 5.64
CA GLN A 87 0.62 -14.22 5.19
C GLN A 87 0.76 -15.65 5.71
N GLU A 88 1.97 -16.21 5.72
CA GLU A 88 2.26 -17.51 6.33
C GLU A 88 2.07 -17.49 7.85
N SER A 89 2.49 -16.40 8.51
CA SER A 89 2.35 -16.24 9.95
C SER A 89 0.88 -16.25 10.40
N PHE A 90 -0.02 -15.66 9.61
CA PHE A 90 -1.47 -15.71 9.87
C PHE A 90 -2.08 -17.11 9.78
N ALA A 91 -1.42 -18.07 9.13
CA ALA A 91 -1.86 -19.46 9.12
C ALA A 91 -1.54 -20.21 10.42
N THR A 92 -0.76 -19.60 11.33
CA THR A 92 -0.37 -20.18 12.61
C THR A 92 -1.26 -19.70 13.76
N SER A 93 -1.34 -20.47 14.85
CA SER A 93 -2.11 -20.10 16.04
C SER A 93 -1.41 -19.08 16.96
N VAL A 94 -0.18 -18.68 16.64
CA VAL A 94 0.70 -17.91 17.54
C VAL A 94 0.76 -16.42 17.19
N TYR A 95 0.20 -16.01 16.04
CA TYR A 95 0.25 -14.61 15.61
C TYR A 95 -0.64 -13.72 16.51
N PRO A 96 -0.08 -12.70 17.20
CA PRO A 96 -0.84 -11.82 18.06
C PRO A 96 -1.72 -10.88 17.23
N ARG A 97 -3.01 -10.77 17.56
CA ARG A 97 -3.99 -10.03 16.75
C ARG A 97 -3.93 -8.49 16.91
N ASP A 98 -3.30 -7.97 17.97
CA ASP A 98 -3.39 -6.55 18.35
C ASP A 98 -2.07 -5.91 18.84
N ASN A 99 -0.94 -6.20 18.18
CA ASN A 99 0.38 -5.69 18.59
C ASN A 99 0.97 -4.63 17.63
N LEU A 100 0.17 -3.63 17.23
CA LEU A 100 0.70 -2.51 16.44
C LEU A 100 1.39 -1.47 17.33
N SER A 101 2.57 -1.04 16.90
CA SER A 101 3.34 0.05 17.51
C SER A 101 2.69 1.41 17.24
N THR A 102 3.02 2.41 18.05
CA THR A 102 2.63 3.81 17.81
C THR A 102 3.22 4.37 16.51
N LEU A 103 4.32 3.79 16.01
CA LEU A 103 4.91 4.13 14.71
C LEU A 103 4.08 3.61 13.54
N GLU A 104 3.19 2.65 13.77
CA GLU A 104 2.37 1.99 12.74
C GLU A 104 0.96 2.59 12.65
N PHE A 105 0.81 3.87 13.04
CA PHE A 105 -0.48 4.56 13.02
C PHE A 105 -1.21 4.44 11.66
N GLY A 106 -0.48 4.53 10.54
CA GLY A 106 -1.05 4.37 9.21
C GLY A 106 -1.69 2.99 8.98
N VAL A 107 -1.04 1.92 9.45
CA VAL A 107 -1.57 0.55 9.40
C VAL A 107 -2.80 0.43 10.30
N ALA A 108 -2.72 0.90 11.54
CA ALA A 108 -3.84 0.87 12.48
C ALA A 108 -5.05 1.65 11.94
N TYR A 109 -4.81 2.81 11.32
CA TYR A 109 -5.84 3.61 10.67
C TYR A 109 -6.46 2.87 9.48
N PHE A 110 -5.66 2.23 8.63
CA PHE A 110 -6.14 1.42 7.50
C PHE A 110 -7.08 0.31 7.96
N HIS A 111 -6.68 -0.49 8.96
CA HIS A 111 -7.52 -1.53 9.55
C HIS A 111 -8.82 -0.98 10.14
N ARG A 112 -8.77 0.20 10.79
CA ARG A 112 -9.96 0.87 11.30
C ARG A 112 -10.93 1.27 10.19
N GLN A 113 -10.43 1.88 9.11
CA GLN A 113 -11.27 2.26 7.97
C GLN A 113 -11.92 1.04 7.31
N LEU A 114 -11.18 -0.06 7.18
CA LEU A 114 -11.75 -1.33 6.72
C LEU A 114 -12.88 -1.81 7.62
N LYS A 115 -12.68 -1.86 8.94
CA LYS A 115 -13.73 -2.28 9.90
C LYS A 115 -14.97 -1.37 9.89
N VAL A 116 -14.82 -0.08 9.57
CA VAL A 116 -15.96 0.84 9.39
C VAL A 116 -16.80 0.48 8.15
N LYS A 117 -16.15 0.08 7.05
CA LYS A 117 -16.83 -0.29 5.79
C LYS A 117 -17.30 -1.75 5.76
N LEU A 118 -16.56 -2.62 6.45
CA LEU A 118 -16.79 -4.06 6.55
C LEU A 118 -16.75 -4.48 8.02
N PRO A 119 -17.79 -4.19 8.83
CA PRO A 119 -17.84 -4.55 10.25
C PRO A 119 -17.57 -6.01 10.57
N VAL A 120 -17.84 -6.94 9.64
CA VAL A 120 -17.52 -8.36 9.84
C VAL A 120 -16.03 -8.62 10.07
N LEU A 121 -15.15 -7.72 9.63
CA LEU A 121 -13.71 -7.80 9.91
C LEU A 121 -13.35 -7.55 11.38
N GLY A 122 -14.32 -7.09 12.19
CA GLY A 122 -14.18 -6.93 13.63
C GLY A 122 -14.54 -8.18 14.44
N LEU A 123 -15.07 -9.23 13.80
CA LEU A 123 -15.46 -10.46 14.50
C LEU A 123 -14.23 -11.29 14.88
N GLU A 124 -14.20 -11.79 16.12
CA GLU A 124 -13.11 -12.64 16.59
C GLU A 124 -13.09 -14.03 15.92
N MET A 125 -14.27 -14.55 15.59
CA MET A 125 -14.44 -15.82 14.90
C MET A 125 -14.89 -15.61 13.47
N THR A 126 -14.31 -16.38 12.56
CA THR A 126 -14.73 -16.41 11.15
C THR A 126 -16.22 -16.79 11.07
N PRO A 127 -17.07 -15.95 10.46
CA PRO A 127 -18.48 -16.29 10.29
C PRO A 127 -18.67 -17.37 9.22
N GLN A 128 -19.85 -18.00 9.19
CA GLN A 128 -20.19 -18.95 8.13
C GLN A 128 -20.20 -18.24 6.76
N THR A 129 -19.45 -18.80 5.81
CA THR A 129 -19.10 -18.16 4.52
C THR A 129 -20.32 -17.80 3.66
N ASP A 130 -21.37 -18.61 3.72
CA ASP A 130 -22.65 -18.47 3.01
C ASP A 130 -23.46 -17.24 3.45
N HIS A 131 -23.06 -16.56 4.52
CA HIS A 131 -23.78 -15.41 5.06
C HIS A 131 -22.91 -14.16 5.24
N LEU A 132 -21.66 -14.13 4.75
CA LEU A 132 -20.72 -13.04 5.04
C LEU A 132 -21.24 -11.65 4.64
N ALA A 133 -21.75 -11.51 3.41
CA ALA A 133 -22.28 -10.24 2.91
C ALA A 133 -23.56 -9.81 3.66
N VAL A 134 -24.45 -10.77 3.94
CA VAL A 134 -25.70 -10.54 4.68
C VAL A 134 -25.41 -10.10 6.12
N LEU A 135 -24.48 -10.78 6.79
CA LEU A 135 -24.05 -10.45 8.14
C LEU A 135 -23.43 -9.05 8.18
N ASN A 136 -22.55 -8.73 7.21
CA ASN A 136 -21.97 -7.39 7.10
C ASN A 136 -23.02 -6.32 6.94
N GLN A 137 -24.04 -6.56 6.10
CA GLN A 137 -25.12 -5.61 5.90
C GLN A 137 -25.98 -5.42 7.15
N LYS A 138 -26.26 -6.49 7.90
CA LYS A 138 -26.97 -6.41 9.19
C LYS A 138 -26.19 -5.55 10.19
N MET A 139 -24.89 -5.82 10.35
CA MET A 139 -24.01 -5.05 11.24
C MET A 139 -23.92 -3.58 10.85
N LEU A 140 -23.83 -3.26 9.54
CA LEU A 140 -23.86 -1.88 9.05
C LEU A 140 -25.18 -1.16 9.37
N ASN A 141 -26.29 -1.88 9.34
CA ASN A 141 -27.63 -1.34 9.64
C ASN A 141 -27.91 -1.25 11.16
N GLY A 142 -27.02 -1.77 12.02
CA GLY A 142 -27.22 -1.81 13.47
C GLY A 142 -28.29 -2.82 13.91
N VAL A 143 -28.54 -3.88 13.11
CA VAL A 143 -29.53 -4.94 13.36
C VAL A 143 -28.84 -6.26 13.66
#